data_AF-A0AAN8JF75-F1
#
_entry.id   AF-A0AAN8JF75-F1
#
_cell.length_a   1.000
_cell.length_b   1.000
_cell.length_c   1.000
_cell.angle_alpha   90.00
_cell.angle_beta   90.00
_cell.angle_gamma   90.00
#
_symmetry.space_group_name_H-M   'P 1'
#
loop_
_entity.id
_entity.type
_entity.pdbx_description
1 polymer ?
#
loop_
_entity_poly.entity_id
_entity_poly.type
_entity_poly.pdbx_seq_one_letter_code
_entity_poly.pdbx_strand_id
1 'polypeptide(L)'
;MQNGKRLVVVDTPGLFDTRVSNAKTSKELVRCITLASPGPHAFLFVLSIDRFTREELDTIEHLQELFGGDVMNFVIVVFTYKDLLEYEDITIEEHIQSSPQGLQNLIHRCGGRMTTINNRIAPGSNEGDVNAILGLVEQVKLSNGGNYYTEAMFEAAEEVFQTKLEELKAQLTRQGIHLREYEVREKIRREIEENDGILVTFAKGIEKTYDKTCKALKDKWNKIISTLK
;
A
#
# COMPACT_ATOMS: atom_id res chain seq x y z
N MET A 1 -9.17 -11.21 11.89
CA MET A 1 -9.11 -12.41 11.02
C MET A 1 -10.38 -12.39 10.20
N GLN A 2 -10.27 -12.45 8.87
CA GLN A 2 -11.43 -12.54 7.97
C GLN A 2 -11.26 -13.83 7.17
N ASN A 3 -12.24 -14.73 7.20
CA ASN A 3 -12.20 -16.03 6.51
C ASN A 3 -10.91 -16.84 6.79
N GLY A 4 -10.44 -16.85 8.04
CA GLY A 4 -9.21 -17.55 8.43
C GLY A 4 -7.91 -16.88 7.98
N LYS A 5 -7.98 -15.76 7.25
CA LYS A 5 -6.83 -14.95 6.81
C LYS A 5 -6.64 -13.75 7.72
N ARG A 6 -5.39 -13.31 7.88
CA ARG A 6 -5.10 -12.04 8.53
C ARG A 6 -5.13 -10.92 7.50
N LEU A 7 -5.92 -9.91 7.80
CA LEU A 7 -5.95 -8.65 7.07
C LEU A 7 -5.16 -7.62 7.86
N VAL A 8 -4.30 -6.87 7.17
CA VAL A 8 -3.61 -5.70 7.69
C VAL A 8 -3.93 -4.58 6.72
N VAL A 9 -4.53 -3.50 7.23
CA VAL A 9 -4.87 -2.31 6.47
C VAL A 9 -4.03 -1.17 7.02
N VAL A 10 -3.26 -0.53 6.14
CA VAL A 10 -2.46 0.64 6.49
C VAL A 10 -3.19 1.85 5.94
N ASP A 11 -3.68 2.70 6.82
CA ASP A 11 -4.29 3.98 6.44
C ASP A 11 -3.19 5.03 6.20
N THR A 12 -3.38 5.88 5.20
CA THR A 12 -2.36 6.82 4.69
C THR A 12 -2.86 8.27 4.73
N PRO A 13 -3.15 8.82 5.91
CA PRO A 13 -3.72 10.15 6.04
C PRO A 13 -2.76 11.23 5.51
N GLY A 14 -3.21 12.00 4.52
CA GLY A 14 -2.47 13.15 3.99
C GLY A 14 -1.24 12.81 3.14
N LEU A 15 -1.07 11.55 2.73
CA LEU A 15 0.10 11.08 1.96
C LEU A 15 0.24 11.76 0.59
N PHE A 16 -0.87 12.19 0.00
CA PHE A 16 -0.91 12.86 -1.30
C PHE A 16 -1.62 14.23 -1.23
N ASP A 17 -1.83 14.76 -0.03
CA ASP A 17 -2.47 16.06 0.15
C ASP A 17 -1.45 17.18 -0.09
N THR A 18 -1.61 17.88 -1.21
CA THR A 18 -0.76 19.00 -1.62
C THR A 18 -0.84 20.21 -0.68
N ARG A 19 -1.80 20.24 0.25
CA ARG A 19 -1.98 21.30 1.27
C ARG A 19 -1.18 21.03 2.54
N VAL A 20 -0.59 19.85 2.68
CA VAL A 20 0.21 19.44 3.84
C VAL A 20 1.70 19.74 3.59
N SER A 21 2.43 20.18 4.62
CA SER A 21 3.86 20.45 4.50
C SER A 21 4.64 19.19 4.08
N ASN A 22 5.58 19.34 3.14
CA ASN A 22 6.42 18.25 2.61
C ASN A 22 7.00 17.34 3.70
N ALA A 23 7.44 17.89 4.84
CA ALA A 23 8.01 17.10 5.93
C ALA A 23 7.01 16.12 6.60
N LYS A 24 5.74 16.53 6.73
CA LYS A 24 4.69 15.67 7.29
C LYS A 24 4.32 14.58 6.29
N THR A 25 4.21 14.93 5.00
CA THR A 25 3.96 13.98 3.91
C THR A 25 5.07 12.94 3.78
N SER A 26 6.34 13.35 3.84
CA SER A 26 7.48 12.41 3.81
C SER A 26 7.48 11.46 5.01
N LYS A 27 7.15 11.94 6.22
CA LYS A 27 7.04 11.09 7.40
C LYS A 27 5.95 10.03 7.25
N GLU A 28 4.78 10.43 6.74
CA GLU A 28 3.67 9.51 6.47
C GLU A 28 4.02 8.47 5.40
N LEU A 29 4.79 8.86 4.38
CA LEU A 29 5.29 7.95 3.37
C LEU A 29 6.21 6.88 3.98
N VAL A 30 7.19 7.29 4.79
CA VAL A 30 8.08 6.32 5.48
C VAL A 30 7.27 5.40 6.39
N ARG A 31 6.29 5.94 7.11
CA ARG A 31 5.44 5.14 7.99
C ARG A 31 4.65 4.10 7.19
N CYS A 32 4.02 4.51 6.10
CA CYS A 32 3.28 3.59 5.22
C CYS A 32 4.19 2.49 4.68
N ILE A 33 5.36 2.84 4.12
CA ILE A 33 6.31 1.87 3.57
C ILE A 33 6.76 0.87 4.64
N THR A 34 7.06 1.37 5.84
CA THR A 34 7.53 0.53 6.95
C THR A 34 6.43 -0.42 7.45
N LEU A 35 5.20 0.06 7.62
CA LEU A 35 4.08 -0.76 8.10
C LEU A 35 3.63 -1.78 7.05
N ALA A 36 3.66 -1.38 5.77
CA ALA A 36 3.27 -2.22 4.65
C ALA A 36 4.36 -3.18 4.16
N SER A 37 5.60 -3.11 4.68
CA SER A 37 6.66 -4.06 4.33
C SER A 37 6.20 -5.53 4.59
N PRO A 38 6.65 -6.54 3.83
CA PRO A 38 7.59 -6.44 2.71
C PRO A 38 6.99 -5.80 1.45
N GLY A 39 5.68 -5.50 1.48
CA GLY A 39 4.95 -4.88 0.41
C GLY A 39 3.44 -5.13 0.55
N PRO A 40 2.59 -4.22 0.05
CA PRO A 40 1.16 -4.42 0.03
C PRO A 40 0.75 -5.45 -1.03
N HIS A 41 -0.29 -6.24 -0.75
CA HIS A 41 -0.89 -7.14 -1.73
C HIS A 41 -1.81 -6.42 -2.72
N ALA A 42 -2.35 -5.27 -2.31
CA ALA A 42 -3.16 -4.40 -3.15
C ALA A 42 -3.11 -2.99 -2.58
N PHE A 43 -3.26 -2.00 -3.45
CA PHE A 43 -3.50 -0.61 -3.07
C PHE A 43 -4.98 -0.31 -3.29
N LEU A 44 -5.65 0.24 -2.28
CA LEU A 44 -7.05 0.66 -2.40
C LEU A 44 -7.08 2.15 -2.70
N PHE A 45 -7.50 2.53 -3.91
CA PHE A 45 -7.68 3.92 -4.30
C PHE A 45 -9.15 4.31 -4.10
N VAL A 46 -9.41 5.05 -3.03
CA VAL A 46 -10.79 5.34 -2.58
C VAL A 46 -11.30 6.63 -3.21
N LEU A 47 -12.41 6.52 -3.94
CA LEU A 47 -13.09 7.62 -4.62
C LEU A 47 -14.52 7.79 -4.09
N SER A 48 -15.06 8.99 -4.25
CA SER A 48 -16.47 9.27 -4.00
C SER A 48 -17.25 9.13 -5.32
N ILE A 49 -18.43 8.50 -5.30
CA ILE A 49 -19.27 8.39 -6.51
C ILE A 49 -19.64 9.77 -7.07
N ASP A 50 -19.87 10.75 -6.20
CA ASP A 50 -20.27 12.10 -6.60
C ASP A 50 -19.10 13.01 -7.01
N ARG A 51 -17.84 12.54 -6.86
CA ARG A 51 -16.67 13.41 -7.03
C ARG A 51 -15.47 12.69 -7.60
N PHE A 52 -15.06 13.17 -8.78
CA PHE A 52 -13.77 12.92 -9.37
C PHE A 52 -13.19 14.24 -9.91
N THR A 53 -12.06 14.65 -9.36
CA THR A 53 -11.38 15.92 -9.64
C THR A 53 -9.96 15.68 -10.12
N ARG A 54 -9.30 16.77 -10.51
CA ARG A 54 -7.89 16.74 -10.87
C ARG A 54 -6.99 16.32 -9.71
N GLU A 55 -7.36 16.60 -8.46
CA GLU A 55 -6.57 16.19 -7.28
C GLU A 55 -6.46 14.66 -7.18
N GLU A 56 -7.54 13.94 -7.50
CA GLU A 56 -7.52 12.47 -7.53
C GLU A 56 -6.67 11.93 -8.71
N LEU A 57 -6.60 12.64 -9.84
CA LEU A 57 -5.67 12.30 -10.93
C LEU A 57 -4.21 12.56 -10.56
N ASP A 58 -3.91 13.72 -9.98
CA ASP A 58 -2.55 14.05 -9.56
C ASP A 58 -2.06 13.05 -8.50
N THR A 59 -2.95 12.57 -7.63
CA THR A 59 -2.64 11.52 -6.64
C THR A 59 -2.20 10.20 -7.28
N ILE A 60 -2.88 9.75 -8.35
CA ILE A 60 -2.48 8.51 -9.01
C ILE A 60 -1.16 8.66 -9.76
N GLU A 61 -0.90 9.85 -10.32
CA GLU A 61 0.38 10.15 -10.99
C GLU A 61 1.53 10.12 -9.97
N HIS A 62 1.37 10.76 -8.82
CA HIS A 62 2.37 10.68 -7.73
C HIS A 62 2.60 9.24 -7.24
N LEU A 63 1.54 8.42 -7.14
CA LEU A 63 1.69 7.01 -6.77
C LEU A 63 2.61 6.27 -7.76
N GLN A 64 2.47 6.53 -9.05
CA GLN A 64 3.32 5.93 -10.08
C GLN A 64 4.73 6.51 -10.11
N GLU A 65 4.90 7.79 -9.78
CA GLU A 65 6.24 8.38 -9.67
C GLU A 65 7.03 7.75 -8.52
N LEU A 66 6.36 7.47 -7.39
CA LEU A 66 6.97 6.86 -6.21
C LEU A 66 7.22 5.36 -6.37
N PHE A 67 6.26 4.63 -6.95
CA PHE A 67 6.25 3.17 -7.01
C PHE A 67 6.37 2.62 -8.45
N GLY A 68 6.74 3.46 -9.41
CA GLY A 68 6.81 3.05 -10.81
C GLY A 68 5.46 2.68 -11.43
N GLY A 69 5.48 2.39 -12.73
CA GLY A 69 4.25 2.09 -13.50
C GLY A 69 3.56 0.80 -13.07
N ASP A 70 4.32 -0.20 -12.62
CA ASP A 70 3.80 -1.53 -12.27
C ASP A 70 2.88 -1.53 -11.04
N VAL A 71 2.92 -0.46 -10.22
CA VAL A 71 1.99 -0.29 -9.08
C VAL A 71 0.53 -0.38 -9.52
N MET A 72 0.22 0.06 -10.75
CA MET A 72 -1.14 0.02 -11.29
C MET A 72 -1.71 -1.40 -11.35
N ASN A 73 -0.86 -2.42 -11.49
CA ASN A 73 -1.26 -3.84 -11.48
C ASN A 73 -1.78 -4.31 -10.12
N PHE A 74 -1.53 -3.52 -9.07
CA PHE A 74 -1.94 -3.80 -7.69
C PHE A 74 -3.03 -2.87 -7.17
N VAL A 75 -3.40 -1.84 -7.94
CA VAL A 75 -4.45 -0.88 -7.55
C VAL A 75 -5.84 -1.47 -7.81
N ILE A 76 -6.73 -1.28 -6.84
CA ILE A 76 -8.17 -1.50 -6.90
C ILE A 76 -8.85 -0.16 -6.61
N VAL A 77 -9.75 0.28 -7.49
CA VAL A 77 -10.52 1.51 -7.27
C VAL A 77 -11.78 1.19 -6.46
N VAL A 78 -11.94 1.86 -5.31
CA VAL A 78 -13.06 1.62 -4.39
C VAL A 78 -13.93 2.86 -4.35
N PHE A 79 -15.16 2.75 -4.83
CA PHE A 79 -16.14 3.82 -4.85
C PHE A 79 -16.99 3.83 -3.58
N THR A 80 -16.95 4.92 -2.84
CA THR A 80 -17.78 5.16 -1.65
C THR A 80 -19.09 5.84 -2.02
N TYR A 81 -20.07 5.79 -1.12
CA TYR A 81 -21.44 6.27 -1.31
C TYR A 81 -22.25 5.45 -2.32
N LYS A 82 -22.10 4.13 -2.25
CA LYS A 82 -22.86 3.16 -3.06
C LYS A 82 -24.38 3.39 -3.03
N ASP A 83 -24.91 3.92 -1.92
CA ASP A 83 -26.31 4.29 -1.75
C ASP A 83 -26.82 5.29 -2.80
N LEU A 84 -25.94 6.12 -3.37
CA LEU A 84 -26.31 7.05 -4.44
C LEU A 84 -26.64 6.33 -5.75
N LEU A 85 -25.89 5.29 -6.10
CA LEU A 85 -26.16 4.46 -7.29
C LEU A 85 -27.48 3.69 -7.12
N GLU A 86 -27.71 3.17 -5.92
CA GLU A 86 -28.95 2.44 -5.58
C GLU A 86 -30.18 3.37 -5.63
N TYR A 87 -30.04 4.63 -5.21
CA TYR A 87 -31.11 5.62 -5.30
C TYR A 87 -31.44 6.02 -6.74
N GLU A 88 -30.43 6.14 -7.59
CA GLU A 88 -30.57 6.51 -9.01
C GLU A 88 -30.91 5.30 -9.92
N ASP A 89 -30.94 4.08 -9.38
CA ASP A 89 -31.15 2.82 -10.11
C ASP A 89 -30.17 2.63 -11.27
N ILE A 90 -28.90 2.96 -11.03
CA ILE A 90 -27.80 2.81 -12.00
C ILE A 90 -26.71 1.88 -11.46
N THR A 91 -26.06 1.17 -12.36
CA THR A 91 -24.88 0.35 -12.06
C THR A 91 -23.62 1.22 -11.97
N ILE A 92 -22.57 0.70 -11.30
CA ILE A 92 -21.27 1.37 -11.30
C ILE A 92 -20.69 1.44 -12.72
N GLU A 93 -20.93 0.43 -13.55
CA GLU A 93 -20.49 0.40 -14.95
C GLU A 93 -21.11 1.55 -15.76
N GLU A 94 -22.42 1.80 -15.62
CA GLU A 94 -23.12 2.91 -16.28
C GLU A 94 -22.62 4.28 -15.78
N HIS A 95 -22.37 4.40 -14.47
CA HIS A 95 -21.76 5.59 -13.88
C HIS A 95 -20.37 5.88 -14.49
N ILE A 96 -19.52 4.86 -14.65
CA ILE A 96 -18.19 5.04 -15.25
C ILE A 96 -18.28 5.40 -16.74
N GLN A 97 -19.21 4.81 -17.50
CA GLN A 97 -19.40 5.14 -18.91
C GLN A 97 -19.81 6.59 -19.14
N SER A 98 -20.57 7.16 -18.21
CA SER A 98 -20.99 8.57 -18.23
C SER A 98 -19.99 9.52 -17.56
N SER A 99 -18.96 9.00 -16.91
CA SER A 99 -17.94 9.78 -16.19
C SER A 99 -16.88 10.39 -17.10
N PRO A 100 -16.10 11.39 -16.63
CA PRO A 100 -15.01 12.00 -17.38
C PRO A 100 -13.98 10.97 -17.89
N GLN A 101 -13.42 11.21 -19.08
CA GLN A 101 -12.43 10.32 -19.70
C GLN A 101 -11.24 9.98 -18.79
N GLY A 102 -10.83 10.92 -17.93
CA GLY A 102 -9.76 10.70 -16.95
C GLY A 102 -10.06 9.53 -16.01
N LEU A 103 -11.30 9.42 -15.52
CA LEU A 103 -11.71 8.32 -14.65
C LEU A 103 -11.76 7.00 -15.41
N GLN A 104 -12.32 7.00 -16.62
CA GLN A 104 -12.36 5.81 -17.48
C GLN A 104 -10.96 5.27 -17.77
N ASN A 105 -10.01 6.17 -18.09
CA ASN A 105 -8.61 5.82 -18.32
C ASN A 105 -7.94 5.27 -17.06
N LEU A 106 -8.23 5.84 -15.89
CA LEU A 106 -7.74 5.33 -14.60
C LEU A 106 -8.21 3.89 -14.37
N ILE A 107 -9.52 3.63 -14.50
CA ILE A 107 -10.08 2.27 -14.34
C ILE A 107 -9.43 1.29 -15.33
N HIS A 108 -9.24 1.71 -16.58
CA HIS A 108 -8.59 0.89 -17.59
C HIS A 108 -7.14 0.54 -17.23
N ARG A 109 -6.36 1.52 -16.74
CA ARG A 109 -4.98 1.31 -16.25
C ARG A 109 -4.93 0.40 -15.03
N CYS A 110 -5.97 0.44 -14.20
CA CYS A 110 -6.20 -0.52 -13.11
C CYS A 110 -6.80 -1.85 -13.61
N GLY A 111 -6.73 -2.17 -14.91
CA GLY A 111 -7.22 -3.42 -15.48
C GLY A 111 -8.70 -3.71 -15.22
N GLY A 112 -9.52 -2.67 -15.07
CA GLY A 112 -10.95 -2.79 -14.75
C GLY A 112 -11.26 -3.16 -13.31
N ARG A 113 -10.28 -3.17 -12.41
CA ARG A 113 -10.47 -3.54 -11.00
C ARG A 113 -11.13 -2.40 -10.23
N MET A 114 -12.44 -2.50 -10.07
CA MET A 114 -13.22 -1.57 -9.26
C MET A 114 -14.30 -2.26 -8.44
N THR A 115 -14.71 -1.63 -7.35
CA THR A 115 -15.84 -2.07 -6.52
C THR A 115 -16.47 -0.89 -5.81
N THR A 116 -17.64 -1.11 -5.21
CA THR A 116 -18.37 -0.09 -4.44
C THR A 116 -18.47 -0.51 -2.98
N ILE A 117 -18.55 0.47 -2.09
CA ILE A 117 -18.77 0.23 -0.66
C ILE A 117 -19.74 1.25 -0.09
N ASN A 118 -20.69 0.77 0.71
CA ASN A 118 -21.55 1.62 1.52
C ASN A 118 -20.97 1.77 2.94
N ASN A 119 -20.38 2.91 3.24
CA ASN A 119 -19.84 3.23 4.57
C ASN A 119 -20.88 3.88 5.52
N ARG A 120 -22.13 4.07 5.09
CA ARG A 120 -23.20 4.71 5.86
C ARG A 120 -24.11 3.71 6.59
N ILE A 121 -23.94 2.43 6.34
CA ILE A 121 -24.70 1.37 7.02
C ILE A 121 -24.01 0.92 8.31
N ALA A 122 -24.77 0.25 9.17
CA ALA A 122 -24.25 -0.21 10.45
C ALA A 122 -23.01 -1.12 10.26
N PRO A 123 -21.98 -1.03 11.12
CA PRO A 123 -20.85 -1.93 11.08
C PRO A 123 -21.29 -3.39 11.10
N GLY A 124 -20.76 -4.21 10.18
CA GLY A 124 -21.14 -5.61 10.03
C GLY A 124 -22.33 -5.86 9.10
N SER A 125 -23.03 -4.81 8.64
CA SER A 125 -24.06 -4.93 7.60
C SER A 125 -23.51 -4.79 6.17
N ASN A 126 -22.20 -4.54 6.02
CA ASN A 126 -21.49 -4.38 4.74
C ASN A 126 -20.68 -5.62 4.33
N GLU A 127 -21.05 -6.81 4.82
CA GLU A 127 -20.29 -8.04 4.58
C GLU A 127 -20.13 -8.36 3.08
N GLY A 128 -21.16 -8.09 2.27
CA GLY A 128 -21.09 -8.24 0.82
C GLY A 128 -20.04 -7.35 0.17
N ASP A 129 -19.99 -6.07 0.55
CA ASP A 129 -19.01 -5.10 0.02
C ASP A 129 -17.58 -5.47 0.47
N VAL A 130 -17.41 -5.88 1.73
CA VAL A 130 -16.12 -6.34 2.26
C VAL A 130 -15.65 -7.59 1.51
N ASN A 131 -16.52 -8.55 1.26
CA ASN A 131 -16.19 -9.75 0.49
C ASN A 131 -15.86 -9.43 -0.97
N ALA A 132 -16.52 -8.45 -1.58
CA ALA A 132 -16.19 -7.99 -2.93
C ALA A 132 -14.77 -7.39 -3.00
N ILE A 133 -14.40 -6.53 -2.05
CA ILE A 133 -13.04 -5.98 -1.94
C ILE A 133 -12.03 -7.10 -1.76
N LEU A 134 -12.27 -8.04 -0.84
CA LEU A 134 -11.35 -9.14 -0.57
C LEU A 134 -11.20 -10.09 -1.76
N GLY A 135 -12.28 -10.34 -2.51
CA GLY A 135 -12.22 -11.09 -3.76
C GLY A 135 -11.30 -10.43 -4.79
N LEU A 136 -11.38 -9.10 -4.93
CA LEU A 136 -10.47 -8.35 -5.80
C LEU A 136 -9.02 -8.36 -5.30
N VAL A 137 -8.79 -8.26 -3.98
CA VAL A 137 -7.44 -8.38 -3.41
C VAL A 137 -6.84 -9.77 -3.71
N GLU A 138 -7.64 -10.83 -3.60
CA GLU A 138 -7.20 -12.18 -3.97
C GLU A 138 -6.93 -12.30 -5.46
N GLN A 139 -7.77 -11.71 -6.31
CA GLN A 139 -7.55 -11.66 -7.75
C GLN A 139 -6.25 -10.94 -8.10
N VAL A 140 -6.01 -9.75 -7.53
CA VAL A 140 -4.77 -8.99 -7.71
C VAL A 140 -3.57 -9.84 -7.33
N LYS A 141 -3.63 -10.48 -6.16
CA LYS A 141 -2.55 -11.35 -5.69
C LYS A 141 -2.27 -12.49 -6.69
N LEU A 142 -3.31 -13.17 -7.16
CA LEU A 142 -3.16 -14.29 -8.11
C LEU A 142 -2.64 -13.83 -9.48
N SER A 143 -3.15 -12.71 -10.00
CA SER A 143 -2.70 -12.12 -11.26
C SER A 143 -1.23 -11.67 -11.22
N ASN A 144 -0.72 -11.34 -10.03
CA ASN A 144 0.69 -10.99 -9.80
C ASN A 144 1.53 -12.17 -9.29
N GLY A 145 1.15 -13.41 -9.64
CA GLY A 145 1.94 -14.61 -9.35
C GLY A 145 1.94 -15.05 -7.89
N GLY A 146 0.96 -14.59 -7.10
CA GLY A 146 0.87 -14.85 -5.67
C GLY A 146 1.69 -13.90 -4.79
N ASN A 147 2.36 -12.93 -5.40
CA ASN A 147 3.29 -12.03 -4.72
C ASN A 147 2.62 -10.73 -4.24
N TYR A 148 3.30 -10.03 -3.33
CA TYR A 148 3.01 -8.64 -2.98
C TYR A 148 3.78 -7.71 -3.90
N TYR A 149 3.34 -6.45 -3.96
CA TYR A 149 4.07 -5.40 -4.68
C TYR A 149 5.41 -5.14 -3.97
N THR A 150 6.51 -5.11 -4.72
CA THR A 150 7.85 -4.84 -4.18
C THR A 150 8.56 -3.78 -5.02
N GLU A 151 9.33 -2.94 -4.35
CA GLU A 151 10.18 -1.88 -4.91
C GLU A 151 11.40 -1.75 -3.99
N ALA A 152 12.49 -1.13 -4.45
CA ALA A 152 13.71 -0.98 -3.66
C ALA A 152 13.48 -0.33 -2.28
N MET A 153 12.53 0.61 -2.15
CA MET A 153 12.15 1.19 -0.85
C MET A 153 11.46 0.18 0.08
N PHE A 154 10.61 -0.71 -0.45
CA PHE A 154 9.98 -1.77 0.33
C PHE A 154 10.98 -2.86 0.73
N GLU A 155 11.92 -3.20 -0.16
CA GLU A 155 13.00 -4.14 0.13
C GLU A 155 13.92 -3.62 1.23
N ALA A 156 14.32 -2.34 1.14
CA ALA A 156 15.13 -1.69 2.17
C ALA A 156 14.39 -1.62 3.52
N ALA A 157 13.09 -1.30 3.49
CA ALA A 157 12.24 -1.33 4.69
C ALA A 157 12.14 -2.72 5.30
N GLU A 158 11.99 -3.76 4.49
CA GLU A 158 11.93 -5.13 4.98
C GLU A 158 13.26 -5.57 5.60
N GLU A 159 14.42 -5.23 5.03
CA GLU A 159 15.73 -5.57 5.62
C GLU A 159 15.90 -4.95 7.02
N VAL A 160 15.53 -3.68 7.17
CA VAL A 160 15.56 -2.99 8.47
C VAL A 160 14.56 -3.63 9.44
N PHE A 161 13.37 -3.97 8.95
CA PHE A 161 12.33 -4.62 9.75
C PHE A 161 12.78 -5.99 10.25
N GLN A 162 13.37 -6.82 9.38
CA GLN A 162 13.84 -8.16 9.72
C GLN A 162 14.96 -8.10 10.78
N THR A 163 15.87 -7.12 10.67
CA THR A 163 16.90 -6.89 11.71
C THR A 163 16.25 -6.65 13.08
N LYS A 164 15.27 -5.73 13.16
CA LYS A 164 14.55 -5.43 14.40
C LYS A 164 13.74 -6.64 14.91
N LEU A 165 13.18 -7.42 13.99
CA LEU A 165 12.43 -8.64 14.29
C LEU A 165 13.33 -9.69 14.95
N GLU A 166 14.52 -9.93 14.41
CA GLU A 166 15.50 -10.86 14.96
C GLU A 166 15.98 -10.42 16.34
N GLU A 167 16.30 -9.14 16.51
CA GLU A 167 16.71 -8.56 17.81
C GLU A 167 15.64 -8.77 18.88
N LEU A 168 14.38 -8.40 18.58
CA LEU A 168 13.28 -8.53 19.53
C LEU A 168 12.97 -10.01 19.82
N LYS A 169 13.00 -10.87 18.80
CA LYS A 169 12.80 -12.32 18.96
C LYS A 169 13.87 -12.94 19.86
N ALA A 170 15.14 -12.55 19.69
CA ALA A 170 16.24 -13.00 20.54
C ALA A 170 16.08 -12.50 21.98
N GLN A 171 15.68 -11.23 22.18
CA GLN A 171 15.42 -10.67 23.50
C GLN A 171 14.29 -11.41 24.23
N LEU A 172 13.16 -11.65 23.55
CA LEU A 172 12.02 -12.38 24.12
C LEU A 172 12.39 -13.83 24.47
N THR A 173 13.17 -14.49 23.62
CA THR A 173 13.64 -15.85 23.86
C THR A 173 14.53 -15.92 25.11
N ARG A 174 15.41 -14.94 25.33
CA ARG A 174 16.22 -14.83 26.57
C ARG A 174 15.36 -14.61 27.83
N GLN A 175 14.18 -14.03 27.68
CA GLN A 175 13.20 -13.86 28.75
C GLN A 175 12.28 -15.07 28.93
N GLY A 176 12.48 -16.15 28.16
CA GLY A 176 11.63 -17.35 28.19
C GLY A 176 10.29 -17.19 27.46
N ILE A 177 10.13 -16.12 26.67
CA ILE A 177 8.91 -15.83 25.91
C ILE A 177 9.10 -16.29 24.47
N HIS A 178 8.30 -17.28 24.05
CA HIS A 178 8.29 -17.79 22.68
C HIS A 178 7.06 -17.28 21.94
N LEU A 179 7.27 -16.31 21.06
CA LEU A 179 6.24 -15.79 20.15
C LEU A 179 6.49 -16.30 18.74
N ARG A 180 5.41 -16.52 18.00
CA ARG A 180 5.47 -16.72 16.55
C ARG A 180 5.99 -15.44 15.91
N GLU A 181 6.67 -15.58 14.79
CA GLU A 181 7.28 -14.46 14.05
C GLU A 181 6.29 -13.32 13.80
N TYR A 182 5.07 -13.67 13.40
CA TYR A 182 4.04 -12.68 13.16
C TYR A 182 3.66 -11.88 14.42
N GLU A 183 3.73 -12.48 15.61
CA GLU A 183 3.35 -11.82 16.88
C GLU A 183 4.43 -10.80 17.25
N VAL A 184 5.69 -11.10 16.96
CA VAL A 184 6.81 -10.17 17.07
C VAL A 184 6.66 -9.03 16.06
N ARG A 185 6.29 -9.35 14.81
CA ARG A 185 6.05 -8.38 13.75
C ARG A 185 4.96 -7.36 14.11
N GLU A 186 3.84 -7.83 14.64
CA GLU A 186 2.75 -6.94 15.11
C GLU A 186 3.17 -6.06 16.29
N LYS A 187 4.03 -6.56 17.20
CA LYS A 187 4.59 -5.73 18.27
C LYS A 187 5.43 -4.58 17.73
N ILE A 188 6.30 -4.85 16.74
CA ILE A 188 7.14 -3.82 16.11
C ILE A 188 6.27 -2.79 15.38
N ARG A 189 5.24 -3.23 14.66
CA ARG A 189 4.29 -2.33 13.98
C ARG A 189 3.62 -1.37 14.96
N ARG A 190 3.10 -1.88 16.08
CA ARG A 190 2.52 -1.04 17.14
C ARG A 190 3.53 -0.05 17.71
N GLU A 191 4.78 -0.49 17.91
CA GLU A 191 5.86 0.40 18.37
C GLU A 191 6.09 1.55 17.38
N ILE A 192 6.08 1.28 16.07
CA ILE A 192 6.23 2.30 15.02
C ILE A 192 5.04 3.25 14.97
N GLU A 193 3.81 2.73 15.16
CA GLU A 193 2.58 3.54 15.19
C GLU A 193 2.54 4.47 16.41
N GLU A 194 3.01 4.01 17.56
CA GLU A 194 2.94 4.73 18.84
C GLU A 194 4.17 5.62 19.11
N ASN A 195 5.31 5.37 18.44
CA ASN A 195 6.57 6.05 18.75
C ASN A 195 7.32 6.54 17.50
N ASP A 196 7.19 7.85 17.26
CA ASP A 196 7.88 8.55 16.17
C ASP A 196 9.41 8.42 16.20
N GLY A 197 10.03 8.26 17.37
CA GLY A 197 11.48 8.09 17.48
C GLY A 197 11.96 6.77 16.84
N ILE A 198 11.12 5.74 16.91
CA ILE A 198 11.36 4.45 16.24
C ILE A 198 11.21 4.61 14.75
N LEU A 199 10.15 5.29 14.29
CA LEU A 199 9.94 5.59 12.88
C LEU A 199 11.15 6.33 12.27
N VAL A 200 11.71 7.31 12.98
CA VAL A 200 12.92 8.03 12.54
C VAL A 200 14.13 7.10 12.45
N THR A 201 14.26 6.14 13.38
CA THR A 201 15.35 5.15 13.35
C THR A 201 15.20 4.22 12.15
N PHE A 202 13.98 3.77 11.86
CA PHE A 202 13.65 3.03 10.65
C PHE A 202 13.96 3.82 9.39
N ALA A 203 13.53 5.09 9.31
CA ALA A 203 13.79 5.98 8.18
C ALA A 203 15.29 6.05 7.82
N LYS A 204 16.14 6.28 8.83
CA LYS A 204 17.60 6.30 8.67
C LYS A 204 18.18 4.96 8.24
N GLY A 205 17.63 3.86 8.77
CA GLY A 205 17.99 2.52 8.35
C GLY A 205 17.67 2.27 6.88
N ILE A 206 16.46 2.65 6.45
CA ILE A 206 15.97 2.50 5.09
C ILE A 206 16.84 3.28 4.12
N GLU A 207 17.09 4.57 4.41
CA GLU A 207 17.97 5.43 3.60
C GLU A 207 19.36 4.79 3.42
N LYS A 208 19.98 4.34 4.52
CA LYS A 208 21.30 3.70 4.47
C LYS A 208 21.30 2.40 3.65
N THR A 209 20.28 1.57 3.82
CA THR A 209 20.16 0.31 3.07
C THR A 209 19.94 0.57 1.58
N TYR A 210 19.06 1.52 1.26
CA TYR A 210 18.78 1.94 -0.11
C TYR A 210 20.04 2.47 -0.81
N ASP A 211 20.77 3.40 -0.18
CA ASP A 211 22.02 3.96 -0.72
C ASP A 211 23.09 2.90 -0.99
N LYS A 212 23.22 1.93 -0.07
CA LYS A 212 24.14 0.81 -0.22
C LYS A 212 23.78 -0.04 -1.44
N THR A 213 22.49 -0.32 -1.64
CA THR A 213 21.99 -1.08 -2.80
C THR A 213 22.23 -0.35 -4.11
N CYS A 214 21.89 0.95 -4.17
CA CYS A 214 22.16 1.78 -5.35
C CYS A 214 23.66 1.82 -5.70
N LYS A 215 24.52 1.95 -4.70
CA LYS A 215 25.98 1.91 -4.90
C LYS A 215 26.43 0.57 -5.47
N ALA A 216 25.97 -0.54 -4.89
CA ALA A 216 26.33 -1.88 -5.36
C ALA A 216 25.89 -2.14 -6.81
N LEU A 217 24.69 -1.68 -7.19
CA LEU A 217 24.20 -1.77 -8.57
C LEU A 217 25.06 -0.95 -9.54
N LYS A 218 25.42 0.27 -9.15
CA LYS A 218 26.29 1.14 -9.95
C LYS A 218 27.68 0.53 -10.16
N ASP A 219 28.27 -0.03 -9.11
CA ASP A 219 29.57 -0.70 -9.19
C ASP A 219 29.52 -1.94 -10.10
N LYS A 220 28.44 -2.73 -10.00
CA LYS A 220 28.19 -3.88 -10.87
C LYS A 220 28.05 -3.46 -12.34
N TRP A 221 27.31 -2.39 -12.61
CA TRP A 221 27.15 -1.86 -13.97
C TRP A 221 28.46 -1.34 -14.56
N ASN A 222 29.25 -0.60 -13.78
CA ASN A 222 30.57 -0.10 -14.20
C ASN A 222 31.50 -1.26 -14.58
N LYS A 223 31.46 -2.37 -13.83
CA LYS A 223 32.22 -3.58 -14.16
C LYS A 223 31.79 -4.18 -15.51
N ILE A 224 30.48 -4.28 -15.77
CA ILE A 224 29.94 -4.76 -17.06
C ILE A 224 30.44 -3.88 -18.22
N ILE A 225 30.35 -2.56 -18.07
CA ILE A 225 30.84 -1.62 -19.10
C ILE A 225 32.35 -1.76 -19.33
N SER A 226 33.13 -2.00 -18.26
CA SER A 226 34.57 -2.20 -18.39
C SER A 226 34.96 -3.47 -19.15
N THR A 227 34.10 -4.50 -19.16
CA THR A 227 34.33 -5.74 -19.93
C THR A 227 33.96 -5.65 -21.41
N LEU A 228 33.30 -4.55 -21.82
CA LEU A 228 32.93 -4.28 -23.21
C LEU A 228 33.95 -3.40 -23.95
N LYS A 229 35.03 -2.99 -23.27
CA LYS A 229 36.17 -2.26 -23.84
C LYS A 229 37.35 -3.20 -24.02
#